data_AF-A0A7C4XH95-F1
#
_entry.id   AF-A0A7C4XH95-F1
#
_cell.length_a   1.000
_cell.length_b   1.000
_cell.length_c   1.000
_cell.angle_alpha   90.00
_cell.angle_beta   90.00
_cell.angle_gamma   90.00
#
_symmetry.space_group_name_H-M   'P 1'
#
loop_
_entity.id
_entity.type
_entity.pdbx_description
1 polymer ?
#
loop_
_entity_poly.entity_id
_entity_poly.type
_entity_poly.pdbx_seq_one_letter_code
_entity_poly.pdbx_strand_id
1 'polypeptide(L)'
;MYLNPKTGWIFSSLLVFAAAAVLHFRALDQRPMHPDETVNAFRFADFLQRGYYDYDPGEFHGPTLHYWTYPFTIAFGCRDIKTLDEAALRYATAALGMLICG
;
A
#
# COMPACT_ATOMS: atom_id res chain seq x y z
N MET A 1 -1.44 -41.08 -1.53
CA MET A 1 -2.36 -40.34 -2.43
C MET A 1 -1.50 -39.35 -3.20
N TYR A 2 -1.13 -39.66 -4.46
CA TYR A 2 -0.34 -38.75 -5.28
C TYR A 2 -1.24 -37.57 -5.68
N LEU A 3 -0.86 -36.35 -5.28
CA LEU A 3 -1.53 -35.15 -5.75
C LEU A 3 -1.34 -35.07 -7.27
N ASN A 4 -2.44 -34.81 -7.99
CA ASN A 4 -2.36 -34.48 -9.41
C ASN A 4 -1.36 -33.33 -9.59
N PRO A 5 -0.42 -33.39 -10.56
CA PRO A 5 0.55 -32.33 -10.79
C PRO A 5 -0.07 -30.93 -10.84
N LYS A 6 -1.26 -30.78 -11.43
CA LYS A 6 -2.00 -29.50 -11.46
C LYS A 6 -2.37 -29.02 -10.06
N THR A 7 -2.85 -29.92 -9.22
CA THR A 7 -3.17 -29.65 -7.83
C THR A 7 -1.91 -29.28 -7.04
N GLY A 8 -0.79 -29.95 -7.29
CA GLY A 8 0.51 -29.59 -6.73
C GLY A 8 0.95 -28.16 -7.08
N TRP A 9 0.84 -27.76 -8.35
CA TRP A 9 1.16 -26.40 -8.79
C TRP A 9 0.27 -25.34 -8.15
N ILE A 10 -1.05 -25.58 -8.08
CA ILE A 10 -1.99 -24.65 -7.43
C ILE A 10 -1.62 -24.46 -5.96
N PHE A 11 -1.36 -25.55 -5.23
CA PHE A 11 -0.97 -25.45 -3.82
C PHE A 11 0.35 -24.70 -3.63
N SER A 12 1.36 -24.96 -4.46
CA SER A 12 2.63 -24.24 -4.39
C SER A 12 2.46 -22.75 -4.68
N SER A 13 1.68 -22.38 -5.70
CA SER A 13 1.38 -20.97 -6.02
C SER A 13 0.65 -20.27 -4.87
N LEU A 14 -0.37 -20.91 -4.29
CA LEU A 14 -1.08 -20.36 -3.13
C LEU A 14 -0.17 -20.20 -1.92
N LEU A 15 0.77 -21.12 -1.70
CA LEU A 15 1.74 -21.04 -0.62
C LEU A 15 2.69 -19.86 -0.81
N VAL A 16 3.18 -19.65 -2.04
CA VAL A 16 4.03 -18.50 -2.39
C VAL A 16 3.27 -17.19 -2.20
N PHE A 17 2.02 -17.12 -2.67
CA PHE A 17 1.18 -15.93 -2.51
C PHE A 17 0.91 -15.62 -1.02
N ALA A 18 0.61 -16.64 -0.22
CA ALA A 18 0.41 -16.48 1.22
C ALA A 18 1.69 -16.00 1.93
N ALA A 19 2.84 -16.56 1.58
CA ALA A 19 4.13 -16.12 2.12
C ALA A 19 4.44 -14.66 1.73
N ALA A 20 4.20 -14.29 0.47
CA ALA A 20 4.35 -12.92 0.00
C ALA A 20 3.42 -11.98 0.79
N ALA A 21 2.16 -12.33 1.00
CA ALA A 21 1.22 -11.53 1.77
C ALA A 21 1.71 -11.27 3.21
N VAL A 22 2.20 -12.32 3.89
CA VAL A 22 2.77 -12.18 5.24
C VAL A 22 3.98 -11.24 5.23
N LEU A 23 4.87 -11.34 4.25
CA LEU A 23 6.05 -10.48 4.17
C LEU A 23 5.71 -9.01 3.88
N HIS A 24 4.69 -8.75 3.05
CA HIS A 24 4.30 -7.38 2.68
C HIS A 24 3.46 -6.68 3.74
N PHE A 25 2.60 -7.39 4.47
CA PHE A 25 1.65 -6.76 5.39
C PHE A 25 2.03 -6.88 6.87
N ARG A 26 3.00 -7.71 7.25
CA ARG A 26 3.37 -7.81 8.67
C ARG A 26 4.08 -6.54 9.13
N ALA A 27 3.73 -6.09 10.34
CA ALA A 27 4.51 -5.09 11.10
C ALA A 27 4.79 -3.78 10.33
N LEU A 28 3.83 -3.35 9.51
CA LEU A 28 3.98 -2.15 8.68
C LEU A 28 4.23 -0.89 9.51
N ASP A 29 3.80 -0.82 10.76
CA ASP A 29 3.94 0.28 11.71
C ASP A 29 5.20 0.20 12.58
N GLN A 30 5.97 -0.90 12.52
CA GLN A 30 7.05 -1.15 13.48
C GLN A 30 8.40 -0.54 13.09
N ARG A 31 8.41 0.45 12.19
CA ARG A 31 9.64 1.17 11.82
C ARG A 31 9.39 2.66 11.60
N PRO A 32 10.40 3.51 11.83
CA PRO A 32 10.34 4.92 11.46
C PRO A 32 10.02 5.12 9.97
N MET A 33 9.33 6.21 9.66
CA MET A 33 9.10 6.62 8.27
C MET A 33 10.41 6.93 7.55
N HIS A 34 10.54 6.37 6.36
CA HIS A 34 11.59 6.75 5.41
C HIS A 34 11.30 8.17 4.88
N PRO A 35 12.32 9.00 4.55
CA PRO A 35 12.09 10.35 4.02
C PRO A 35 11.08 10.41 2.86
N ASP A 36 11.17 9.49 1.91
CA ASP A 36 10.22 9.44 0.79
C ASP A 36 8.79 9.05 1.21
N GLU A 37 8.63 8.26 2.26
CA GLU A 37 7.31 7.96 2.83
C GLU A 37 6.72 9.22 3.45
N THR A 38 7.55 9.99 4.15
CA THR A 38 7.16 11.26 4.75
C THR A 38 6.74 12.27 3.69
N VAL A 39 7.51 12.42 2.61
CA VAL A 39 7.15 13.30 1.48
C VAL A 39 5.81 12.91 0.87
N ASN A 40 5.61 11.61 0.59
CA ASN A 40 4.35 11.12 0.06
C ASN A 40 3.18 11.27 1.05
N ALA A 41 3.42 11.12 2.35
CA ALA A 41 2.43 11.34 3.40
C ALA A 41 1.98 12.80 3.42
N PHE A 42 2.90 13.76 3.33
CA PHE A 42 2.56 15.19 3.26
C PHE A 42 1.76 15.54 2.00
N ARG A 43 2.15 15.01 0.84
CA ARG A 43 1.40 15.21 -0.42
C ARG A 43 0.02 14.58 -0.37
N PHE A 44 -0.09 13.38 0.21
CA PHE A 44 -1.37 12.74 0.43
C PHE A 44 -2.25 13.54 1.41
N ALA A 45 -1.66 14.12 2.45
CA ALA A 45 -2.38 14.94 3.42
C ALA A 45 -2.96 16.21 2.78
N ASP A 46 -2.21 16.88 1.90
CA ASP A 46 -2.71 18.02 1.11
C ASP A 46 -3.83 17.58 0.15
N PHE A 47 -3.65 16.45 -0.55
CA PHE A 47 -4.70 15.83 -1.36
C PHE A 47 -5.98 15.55 -0.56
N LEU A 48 -5.85 15.01 0.65
CA LEU A 48 -6.98 14.67 1.52
C LEU A 48 -7.73 15.93 2.00
N GLN A 49 -7.02 17.02 2.27
CA GLN A 49 -7.63 18.30 2.66
C GLN A 49 -8.33 19.01 1.50
N ARG A 50 -7.72 19.01 0.31
CA ARG A 50 -8.24 19.73 -0.86
C ARG A 50 -9.29 18.95 -1.62
N GLY A 51 -9.25 17.61 -1.54
CA GLY A 51 -10.10 16.71 -2.31
C GLY A 51 -9.65 16.49 -3.76
N TYR A 52 -8.50 17.03 -4.16
CA TYR A 52 -7.90 16.83 -5.48
C TYR A 52 -6.37 16.90 -5.39
N TYR A 53 -5.68 16.26 -6.34
CA TYR A 53 -4.23 16.30 -6.44
C TYR A 53 -3.79 17.45 -7.34
N ASP A 54 -2.99 18.38 -6.79
CA ASP A 54 -2.42 19.51 -7.52
C ASP A 54 -1.03 19.14 -8.06
N TYR A 55 -0.92 18.95 -9.37
CA TYR A 55 0.32 18.47 -9.99
C TYR A 55 1.33 19.62 -10.15
N ASP A 56 2.48 19.50 -9.49
CA ASP A 56 3.63 20.39 -9.66
C ASP A 56 4.70 19.73 -10.55
N PRO A 57 4.96 20.27 -11.77
CA PRO A 57 6.01 19.78 -12.65
C PRO A 57 7.43 19.83 -12.04
N GLY A 58 7.67 20.69 -11.04
CA GLY A 58 8.98 20.81 -10.38
C GLY A 58 9.27 19.69 -9.40
N GLU A 59 8.24 19.04 -8.86
CA GLU A 59 8.36 17.99 -7.84
C GLU A 59 8.30 16.59 -8.44
N PHE A 60 7.92 16.42 -9.71
CA PHE A 60 7.89 15.14 -10.46
C PHE A 60 7.11 13.98 -9.80
N HIS A 61 6.26 14.26 -8.81
CA HIS A 61 5.40 13.25 -8.17
C HIS A 61 4.05 13.19 -8.88
N GLY A 62 3.72 12.03 -9.44
CA GLY A 62 2.44 11.79 -10.11
C GLY A 62 1.29 11.51 -9.14
N PRO A 63 0.03 11.73 -9.56
CA PRO A 63 -1.15 11.59 -8.70
C PRO A 63 -1.46 10.15 -8.29
N THR A 64 -0.97 9.17 -9.05
CA THR A 64 -1.44 7.78 -9.01
C THR A 64 -1.40 7.17 -7.62
N LEU A 65 -0.28 7.32 -6.90
CA LEU A 65 -0.12 6.75 -5.57
C LEU A 65 -1.12 7.35 -4.57
N HIS A 66 -1.42 8.64 -4.67
CA HIS A 66 -2.34 9.31 -3.75
C HIS A 66 -3.79 8.86 -3.95
N TYR A 67 -4.25 8.77 -5.20
CA TYR A 67 -5.57 8.21 -5.47
C TYR A 67 -5.67 6.74 -5.07
N TRP A 68 -4.60 5.96 -5.26
CA TRP A 68 -4.54 4.57 -4.81
C TRP A 68 -4.58 4.45 -3.28
N THR A 69 -3.96 5.39 -2.57
CA THR A 69 -3.90 5.39 -1.09
C THR A 69 -5.25 5.72 -0.45
N TYR A 70 -6.08 6.53 -1.11
CA TYR A 70 -7.36 6.99 -0.59
C TYR A 70 -8.29 5.87 -0.06
N PRO A 71 -8.63 4.81 -0.81
CA PRO A 71 -9.51 3.75 -0.30
C PRO A 71 -8.97 3.06 0.96
N PHE A 72 -7.65 2.95 1.12
CA PHE A 72 -7.05 2.38 2.33
C PHE A 72 -7.27 3.29 3.53
N THR A 73 -7.09 4.61 3.38
CA THR A 73 -7.37 5.55 4.48
C THR A 73 -8.83 5.48 4.96
N ILE A 74 -9.78 5.31 4.03
CA ILE A 74 -11.19 5.08 4.37
C ILE A 74 -11.36 3.78 5.16
N ALA A 75 -10.74 2.69 4.70
CA ALA A 75 -10.83 1.37 5.34
C ALA A 75 -10.24 1.36 6.77
N PHE A 76 -9.22 2.18 7.01
CA PHE A 76 -8.59 2.35 8.33
C PHE A 76 -9.27 3.42 9.20
N GLY A 77 -10.30 4.10 8.69
CA GLY A 77 -11.01 5.15 9.42
C GLY A 77 -10.29 6.51 9.46
N CYS A 78 -9.21 6.67 8.69
CA CYS A 78 -8.46 7.91 8.55
C CYS A 78 -9.18 8.85 7.58
N ARG A 79 -9.83 9.91 8.08
CA ARG A 79 -10.62 10.86 7.27
C ARG A 79 -10.04 12.27 7.20
N ASP A 80 -9.06 12.55 8.06
CA ASP A 80 -8.36 13.83 8.10
C ASP A 80 -6.88 13.62 8.45
N ILE A 81 -6.07 14.68 8.35
CA ILE A 81 -4.64 14.62 8.64
C ILE A 81 -4.35 14.16 10.08
N LYS A 82 -5.18 14.51 11.06
CA LYS A 82 -4.93 14.19 12.47
C LYS A 82 -5.12 12.70 12.75
N THR A 83 -5.97 12.06 11.96
CA THR A 83 -6.24 10.62 12.01
C THR A 83 -5.39 9.82 11.05
N LEU A 84 -4.54 10.46 10.24
CA LEU A 84 -3.71 9.78 9.25
C LEU A 84 -2.66 8.91 9.95
N ASP A 85 -2.63 7.63 9.56
CA ASP A 85 -1.81 6.62 10.19
C ASP A 85 -0.79 6.01 9.20
N GLU A 86 0.38 5.63 9.71
CA GLU A 86 1.45 5.06 8.91
C GLU A 86 1.04 3.74 8.26
N ALA A 87 0.24 2.91 8.97
CA ALA A 87 -0.20 1.64 8.42
C ALA A 87 -1.12 1.89 7.22
N ALA A 88 -2.09 2.80 7.30
CA ALA A 88 -2.99 3.10 6.18
C ALA A 88 -2.23 3.51 4.90
N LEU A 89 -1.16 4.31 5.04
CA LEU A 89 -0.29 4.72 3.93
C LEU A 89 0.53 3.55 3.37
N ARG A 90 1.11 2.73 4.26
CA ARG A 90 1.95 1.58 3.88
C ARG A 90 1.15 0.39 3.34
N TYR A 91 -0.13 0.26 3.70
CA TYR A 91 -1.02 -0.75 3.13
C TYR A 91 -1.23 -0.54 1.63
N ALA A 92 -1.28 0.72 1.18
CA ALA A 92 -1.39 1.04 -0.24
C ALA A 92 -0.18 0.52 -1.04
N THR A 93 1.04 0.75 -0.55
CA THR A 93 2.26 0.26 -1.21
C THR A 93 2.42 -1.26 -1.09
N ALA A 94 2.09 -1.85 0.06
CA ALA A 94 2.08 -3.30 0.25
C ALA A 94 1.12 -4.01 -0.71
N ALA A 95 -0.08 -3.44 -0.93
CA ALA A 95 -1.04 -3.96 -1.90
C ALA A 95 -0.53 -3.92 -3.34
N LEU A 96 0.19 -2.86 -3.74
CA LEU A 96 0.83 -2.82 -5.06
C LEU A 96 1.92 -3.90 -5.20
N GLY A 97 2.72 -4.13 -4.16
CA GLY A 97 3.71 -5.21 -4.13
C GLY A 97 3.08 -6.58 -4.37
N MET A 98 1.94 -6.84 -3.73
CA MET A 98 1.18 -8.08 -3.93
C MET A 98 0.59 -8.23 -5.32
N LEU A 99 0.16 -7.14 -5.96
CA LEU A 99 -0.41 -7.19 -7.31
C LEU A 99 0.63 -7.44 -8.40
N ILE A 100 1.88 -7.04 -8.17
CA ILE A 100 2.97 -7.16 -9.16
C ILE A 100 3.74 -8.47 -8.98
N CYS A 101 3.99 -8.88 -7.73
CA CYS A 101 4.87 -10.00 -7.41
C CYS A 101 4.13 -11.28 -6.93
N GLY A 102 2.81 -11.19 -6.72
CA GLY A 102 1.96 -12.31 -6.31
C GLY A 102 1.46 -13.16 -7.48
#